data_AF-A0AAV7JQ97-F1
#
_entry.id   AF-A0AAV7JQ97-F1
#
_cell.length_a   1.000
_cell.length_b   1.000
_cell.length_c   1.000
_cell.angle_alpha   90.00
_cell.angle_beta   90.00
_cell.angle_gamma   90.00
#
_symmetry.space_group_name_H-M   'P 1'
#
loop_
_entity.id
_entity.type
_entity.pdbx_description
1 polymer ?
#
loop_
_entity_poly.entity_id
_entity_poly.type
_entity_poly.pdbx_seq_one_letter_code
_entity_poly.pdbx_strand_id
1 'polypeptide(L)'
;MILSKTNSIHSYLLSNLGSSKSQSTSSPADQHAMWYPTVRRTLLCLSKLYHCVDKSIFESISQEAIVECIKSLQSAAKLIAVKKGNLDSSLFLIKHLLILREQLIPFEVEFSVKETILDFTRTKEKAKELFSHKKRNKIFNLDRTNALLEFLLEGAPELREKILNSKKDVDIVLKTSCEELINHLTSLLIHPLAVLLDKFRNFKQLSQQNESIQLSSILKQPFADPQTLHKEMENTMSLMKSKVPVIFESMQTYLIYTETIQILFRPVRLNVHNQFQELLALINLYFPETDKLIIACPSAEEISFALMYTFPSNN
;
A
#
# COMPACT_ATOMS: atom_id res chain seq x y z
N MET A 1 25.30 38.02 -10.12
CA MET A 1 24.83 37.43 -8.84
C MET A 1 23.72 36.38 -8.98
N ILE A 2 23.15 36.17 -10.19
CA ILE A 2 22.08 35.17 -10.43
C ILE A 2 22.64 33.81 -10.91
N LEU A 3 23.85 33.79 -11.48
CA LEU A 3 24.52 32.55 -11.91
C LEU A 3 25.03 31.67 -10.75
N SER A 4 25.28 32.20 -9.56
CA SER A 4 25.76 31.39 -8.42
C SER A 4 24.66 30.55 -7.74
N LYS A 5 23.38 30.89 -7.94
CA LYS A 5 22.25 30.11 -7.39
C LYS A 5 21.81 28.95 -8.29
N THR A 6 22.05 29.03 -9.60
CA THR A 6 21.78 27.93 -10.56
C THR A 6 22.63 26.70 -10.27
N ASN A 7 23.89 26.92 -9.88
CA ASN A 7 24.74 25.87 -9.38
C ASN A 7 24.24 25.29 -8.07
N SER A 8 23.46 26.00 -7.26
CA SER A 8 23.05 25.50 -5.96
C SER A 8 21.94 24.44 -6.05
N ILE A 9 20.95 24.53 -6.93
CA ILE A 9 19.89 23.50 -6.99
C ILE A 9 20.37 22.28 -7.79
N HIS A 10 21.09 22.51 -8.90
CA HIS A 10 21.73 21.42 -9.63
C HIS A 10 22.84 20.77 -8.80
N SER A 11 23.62 21.54 -8.02
CA SER A 11 24.57 20.97 -7.06
C SER A 11 23.87 20.37 -5.86
N TYR A 12 22.72 20.84 -5.37
CA TYR A 12 22.00 20.18 -4.26
C TYR A 12 21.41 18.83 -4.68
N LEU A 13 20.87 18.72 -5.89
CA LEU A 13 20.48 17.43 -6.48
C LEU A 13 21.71 16.52 -6.70
N LEU A 14 22.90 17.10 -6.94
CA LEU A 14 24.17 16.37 -7.06
C LEU A 14 24.92 16.14 -5.73
N SER A 15 24.65 16.91 -4.66
CA SER A 15 25.42 16.95 -3.41
C SER A 15 24.68 16.32 -2.22
N ASN A 16 23.35 16.29 -2.23
CA ASN A 16 22.58 15.44 -1.32
C ASN A 16 22.66 13.94 -1.69
N LEU A 17 23.34 13.59 -2.78
CA LEU A 17 23.79 12.22 -3.10
C LEU A 17 24.95 11.72 -2.21
N GLY A 18 25.35 12.48 -1.17
CA GLY A 18 26.58 12.26 -0.42
C GLY A 18 26.47 12.14 1.11
N SER A 19 25.31 11.79 1.69
CA SER A 19 25.19 11.59 3.15
C SER A 19 24.50 10.27 3.51
N SER A 20 25.21 9.17 3.33
CA SER A 20 25.05 7.98 4.18
C SER A 20 26.39 7.24 4.23
N LYS A 21 27.01 7.22 5.41
CA LYS A 21 28.28 6.53 5.67
C LYS A 21 28.14 5.03 5.38
N SER A 22 29.17 4.52 4.68
CA SER A 22 29.65 3.13 4.59
C SER A 22 28.74 2.06 3.96
N GLN A 23 28.89 1.78 2.66
CA GLN A 23 29.73 0.69 2.10
C GLN A 23 29.46 0.50 0.60
N SER A 24 30.53 0.18 -0.15
CA SER A 24 30.66 -0.05 -1.60
C SER A 24 30.76 1.19 -2.50
N THR A 25 31.88 1.25 -3.21
CA THR A 25 32.25 2.23 -4.23
C THR A 25 31.31 2.11 -5.44
N SER A 26 30.20 2.85 -5.43
CA SER A 26 29.42 3.11 -6.65
C SER A 26 29.56 4.59 -6.97
N SER A 27 29.97 4.91 -8.19
CA SER A 27 29.94 6.30 -8.65
C SER A 27 28.49 6.79 -8.59
N PRO A 28 28.21 8.06 -8.25
CA PRO A 28 26.85 8.61 -8.33
C PRO A 28 26.19 8.40 -9.71
N ALA A 29 27.01 8.29 -10.77
CA ALA A 29 26.57 7.94 -12.12
C ALA A 29 26.05 6.50 -12.24
N ASP A 30 26.65 5.55 -11.51
CA ASP A 30 26.26 4.13 -11.51
C ASP A 30 24.94 3.92 -10.75
N GLN A 31 24.71 4.70 -9.68
CA GLN A 31 23.46 4.66 -8.93
C GLN A 31 22.26 5.10 -9.77
N HIS A 32 22.44 6.13 -10.60
CA HIS A 32 21.40 6.60 -11.53
C HIS A 32 21.24 5.69 -12.77
N ALA A 33 22.29 4.97 -13.16
CA ALA A 33 22.21 3.97 -14.24
C ALA A 33 21.33 2.76 -13.85
N MET A 34 21.17 2.50 -12.56
CA MET A 34 20.29 1.45 -12.02
C MET A 34 18.82 1.86 -11.93
N TRP A 35 18.48 3.12 -12.18
CA TRP A 35 17.09 3.58 -12.15
C TRP A 35 16.33 3.16 -13.39
N TYR A 36 15.06 2.80 -13.21
CA TYR A 36 14.18 2.52 -14.33
C TYR A 36 14.10 3.74 -15.29
N PRO A 37 14.19 3.54 -16.63
CA PRO A 37 14.38 4.64 -17.57
C PRO A 37 13.31 5.74 -17.51
N THR A 38 12.04 5.41 -17.24
CA THR A 38 10.99 6.43 -17.15
C THR A 38 11.12 7.30 -15.91
N VAL A 39 11.58 6.76 -14.77
CA VAL A 39 11.87 7.57 -13.57
C VAL A 39 12.96 8.59 -13.89
N ARG A 40 14.08 8.12 -14.47
CA ARG A 40 15.20 8.99 -14.85
C ARG A 40 14.80 10.09 -15.82
N ARG A 41 14.03 9.74 -16.87
CA ARG A 41 13.55 10.69 -17.89
C ARG A 41 12.58 11.71 -17.29
N THR A 42 11.67 11.27 -16.43
CA THR A 42 10.69 12.15 -15.77
C THR A 42 11.39 13.16 -14.88
N LEU A 43 12.29 12.71 -14.00
CA LEU A 43 13.02 13.60 -13.10
C LEU A 43 13.91 14.61 -13.86
N LEU A 44 14.58 14.18 -14.93
CA LEU A 44 15.36 15.07 -15.79
C LEU A 44 14.49 16.10 -16.51
N CYS A 45 13.29 15.71 -16.94
CA CYS A 45 12.31 16.61 -17.53
C CYS A 45 11.89 17.68 -16.51
N LEU A 46 11.48 17.25 -15.31
CA LEU A 46 11.08 18.14 -14.22
C LEU A 46 12.19 19.13 -13.85
N SER A 47 13.43 18.66 -13.67
CA SER A 47 14.55 19.55 -13.31
C SER A 47 14.83 20.63 -14.36
N LYS A 48 14.57 20.34 -15.64
CA LYS A 48 14.77 21.31 -16.73
C LYS A 48 13.61 22.27 -16.84
N LEU A 49 12.38 21.79 -16.73
CA LEU A 49 11.18 22.62 -16.86
C LEU A 49 11.02 23.59 -15.69
N TYR A 50 11.47 23.19 -14.50
CA TYR A 50 11.34 23.95 -13.24
C TYR A 50 11.79 25.42 -13.34
N HIS A 51 12.84 25.70 -14.13
CA HIS A 51 13.38 27.06 -14.29
C HIS A 51 13.02 27.73 -15.63
N CYS A 52 12.35 27.01 -16.52
CA CYS A 52 12.11 27.46 -17.89
C CYS A 52 10.65 27.86 -18.16
N VAL A 53 9.76 27.61 -17.20
CA VAL A 53 8.32 27.70 -17.41
C VAL A 53 7.67 28.35 -16.19
N ASP A 54 6.58 29.08 -16.41
CA ASP A 54 5.78 29.66 -15.33
C ASP A 54 5.26 28.59 -14.39
N LYS A 55 5.17 28.94 -13.10
CA LYS A 55 4.77 28.03 -12.03
C LYS A 55 3.55 27.19 -12.40
N SER A 56 2.43 27.81 -12.78
CA SER A 56 1.17 27.11 -13.09
C SER A 56 1.28 26.08 -14.22
N ILE A 57 2.09 26.38 -15.24
CA ILE A 57 2.31 25.48 -16.36
C ILE A 57 3.24 24.34 -15.92
N PHE A 58 4.28 24.64 -15.13
CA PHE A 58 5.14 23.62 -14.54
C PHE A 58 4.34 22.63 -13.68
N GLU A 59 3.45 23.12 -12.81
CA GLU A 59 2.65 22.24 -11.93
C GLU A 59 1.80 21.27 -12.77
N SER A 60 1.10 21.76 -13.79
CA SER A 60 0.26 20.94 -14.68
C SER A 60 1.06 19.88 -15.44
N ILE A 61 2.17 20.27 -16.08
CA ILE A 61 3.02 19.32 -16.82
C ILE A 61 3.65 18.30 -15.87
N SER A 62 4.07 18.74 -14.69
CA SER A 62 4.71 17.86 -13.72
C SER A 62 3.76 16.78 -13.20
N GLN A 63 2.49 17.13 -12.97
CA GLN A 63 1.45 16.20 -12.55
C GLN A 63 1.22 15.12 -13.61
N GLU A 64 1.04 15.52 -14.87
CA GLU A 64 0.85 14.56 -15.97
C GLU A 64 2.07 13.65 -16.14
N ALA A 65 3.28 14.21 -16.10
CA ALA A 65 4.52 13.45 -16.23
C ALA A 65 4.71 12.43 -15.09
N ILE A 66 4.38 12.81 -13.84
CA ILE A 66 4.46 11.91 -12.68
C ILE A 66 3.42 10.79 -12.79
N VAL A 67 2.18 11.10 -13.18
CA VAL A 67 1.11 10.12 -13.36
C VAL A 67 1.50 9.10 -14.45
N GLU A 68 2.02 9.55 -15.59
CA GLU A 68 2.48 8.64 -16.64
C GLU A 68 3.72 7.84 -16.23
N CYS A 69 4.61 8.42 -15.42
CA CYS A 69 5.72 7.67 -14.82
C CYS A 69 5.22 6.53 -13.92
N ILE A 70 4.23 6.79 -13.05
CA ILE A 70 3.61 5.77 -12.19
C ILE A 70 2.95 4.66 -13.02
N LYS A 71 2.15 5.02 -14.05
CA LYS A 71 1.53 4.04 -14.95
C LYS A 71 2.56 3.17 -15.66
N SER A 72 3.66 3.76 -16.09
CA SER A 72 4.79 3.03 -16.69
C SER A 72 5.42 2.05 -15.71
N LEU A 73 5.64 2.48 -14.46
CA LEU A 73 6.17 1.61 -13.39
C LEU A 73 5.23 0.44 -13.08
N GLN A 74 3.93 0.69 -12.96
CA GLN A 74 2.93 -0.36 -12.73
C GLN A 74 2.88 -1.36 -13.89
N SER A 75 2.99 -0.89 -15.13
CA SER A 75 3.04 -1.75 -16.31
C SER A 75 4.29 -2.62 -16.32
N ALA A 76 5.44 -2.05 -15.96
CA ALA A 76 6.69 -2.79 -15.82
C ALA A 76 6.62 -3.84 -14.70
N ALA A 77 6.04 -3.49 -13.55
CA ALA A 77 5.83 -4.41 -12.44
C ALA A 77 5.00 -5.63 -12.88
N LYS A 78 3.88 -5.42 -13.59
CA LYS A 78 3.07 -6.51 -14.16
C LYS A 78 3.88 -7.46 -15.07
N LEU A 79 4.78 -6.91 -15.90
CA LEU A 79 5.64 -7.73 -16.75
C LEU A 79 6.69 -8.52 -15.94
N ILE A 80 7.20 -7.95 -14.85
CA ILE A 80 8.12 -8.63 -13.93
C ILE A 80 7.39 -9.74 -13.18
N ALA A 81 6.14 -9.53 -12.77
CA ALA A 81 5.33 -10.54 -12.08
C ALA A 81 5.23 -11.83 -12.90
N VAL A 82 5.04 -11.71 -14.22
CA VAL A 82 4.99 -12.86 -15.14
C VAL A 82 6.34 -13.59 -15.27
N LYS A 83 7.46 -12.86 -15.20
CA LYS A 83 8.80 -13.43 -15.46
C LYS A 83 9.52 -13.96 -14.23
N LYS A 84 9.42 -13.25 -13.10
CA LYS A 84 10.18 -13.53 -11.86
C LYS A 84 9.28 -13.84 -10.66
N GLY A 85 8.02 -13.42 -10.70
CA GLY A 85 7.05 -13.64 -9.64
C GLY A 85 6.62 -12.35 -8.94
N ASN A 86 5.60 -12.48 -8.10
CA ASN A 86 4.92 -11.35 -7.46
C ASN A 86 5.83 -10.58 -6.49
N LEU A 87 6.72 -11.29 -5.79
CA LEU A 87 7.65 -10.69 -4.83
C LEU A 87 8.60 -9.69 -5.53
N ASP A 88 9.28 -10.12 -6.60
CA ASP A 88 10.15 -9.24 -7.39
C ASP A 88 9.40 -8.06 -8.02
N SER A 89 8.16 -8.29 -8.48
CA SER A 89 7.30 -7.24 -9.03
C SER A 89 7.01 -6.13 -8.02
N SER A 90 6.55 -6.51 -6.83
CA SER A 90 6.21 -5.55 -5.78
C SER A 90 7.45 -4.83 -5.25
N LEU A 91 8.57 -5.53 -5.08
CA LEU A 91 9.84 -4.92 -4.65
C LEU A 91 10.40 -3.95 -5.70
N PHE A 92 10.31 -4.29 -6.99
CA PHE A 92 10.66 -3.38 -8.07
C PHE A 92 9.82 -2.10 -8.01
N LEU A 93 8.50 -2.23 -7.83
CA LEU A 93 7.60 -1.08 -7.79
C LEU A 93 7.87 -0.19 -6.58
N ILE A 94 7.97 -0.77 -5.38
CA ILE A 94 8.27 -0.05 -4.13
C ILE A 94 9.61 0.67 -4.23
N LYS A 95 10.66 0.01 -4.72
CA LYS A 95 11.99 0.62 -4.91
C LYS A 95 11.89 1.90 -5.75
N HIS A 96 11.24 1.83 -6.91
CA HIS A 96 11.19 2.96 -7.83
C HIS A 96 10.22 4.06 -7.38
N LEU A 97 9.16 3.72 -6.64
CA LEU A 97 8.29 4.71 -6.02
C LEU A 97 8.97 5.44 -4.86
N LEU A 98 9.77 4.74 -4.04
CA LEU A 98 10.59 5.37 -3.00
C LEU A 98 11.60 6.35 -3.61
N ILE A 99 12.31 5.94 -4.67
CA ILE A 99 13.22 6.82 -5.41
C ILE A 99 12.46 8.03 -5.95
N LEU A 100 11.34 7.81 -6.64
CA LEU A 100 10.55 8.90 -7.20
C LEU A 100 10.08 9.87 -6.10
N ARG A 101 9.54 9.37 -4.99
CA ARG A 101 9.11 10.18 -3.84
C ARG A 101 10.25 11.03 -3.28
N GLU A 102 11.41 10.44 -3.04
CA GLU A 102 12.58 11.14 -2.49
C GLU A 102 13.05 12.26 -3.43
N GLN A 103 13.12 11.97 -4.73
CA GLN A 103 13.57 12.94 -5.72
C GLN A 103 12.55 14.05 -6.01
N LEU A 104 11.31 13.92 -5.53
CA LEU A 104 10.28 14.96 -5.64
C LEU A 104 10.30 15.96 -4.46
N ILE A 105 11.03 15.68 -3.37
CA ILE A 105 11.14 16.57 -2.19
C ILE A 105 11.62 17.99 -2.56
N PRO A 106 12.64 18.19 -3.42
CA PRO A 106 13.13 19.53 -3.75
C PRO A 106 12.12 20.44 -4.46
N PHE A 107 11.01 19.87 -4.96
CA PHE A 107 9.99 20.56 -5.74
C PHE A 107 8.66 20.73 -4.95
N GLU A 108 8.64 20.41 -3.65
CA GLU A 108 7.43 20.22 -2.82
C GLU A 108 6.41 21.37 -2.82
N VAL A 109 6.85 22.62 -2.92
CA VAL A 109 5.97 23.80 -2.83
C VAL A 109 5.18 24.04 -4.14
N GLU A 110 5.55 23.34 -5.22
CA GLU A 110 5.06 23.59 -6.59
C GLU A 110 4.28 22.42 -7.18
N PHE A 111 4.09 21.34 -6.42
CA PHE A 111 3.24 20.21 -6.83
C PHE A 111 1.85 20.23 -6.22
N SER A 112 1.43 21.34 -5.62
CA SER A 112 0.08 21.49 -5.04
C SER A 112 -0.78 22.37 -5.95
N VAL A 113 -1.38 21.76 -6.97
CA VAL A 113 -2.29 22.45 -7.88
C VAL A 113 -3.66 22.58 -7.23
N LYS A 114 -4.18 23.80 -7.17
CA LYS A 114 -5.59 24.04 -6.87
C LYS A 114 -6.37 23.98 -8.18
N GLU A 115 -6.96 22.83 -8.50
CA GLU A 115 -7.92 22.76 -9.58
C GLU A 115 -9.27 23.26 -9.08
N THR A 116 -9.77 24.33 -9.70
CA THR A 116 -11.13 24.83 -9.49
C THR A 116 -12.10 23.99 -10.31
N ILE A 117 -12.63 22.92 -9.71
CA ILE A 117 -13.64 22.09 -10.35
C ILE A 117 -15.02 22.64 -9.98
N LEU A 118 -15.87 22.79 -10.99
CA LEU A 118 -17.28 23.12 -10.78
C LEU A 118 -18.03 21.86 -10.34
N ASP A 119 -18.56 21.85 -9.12
CA ASP A 119 -19.39 20.76 -8.63
C ASP A 119 -20.86 20.99 -9.04
N PHE A 120 -21.30 20.18 -10.00
CA PHE A 120 -22.66 20.21 -10.53
C PHE A 120 -23.65 19.34 -9.73
N THR A 121 -23.25 18.76 -8.60
CA THR A 121 -24.13 17.88 -7.80
C THR A 121 -25.38 18.64 -7.33
N ARG A 122 -25.19 19.84 -6.79
CA ARG A 122 -26.29 20.73 -6.37
C ARG A 122 -27.14 21.20 -7.55
N THR A 123 -26.51 21.59 -8.66
CA THR A 123 -27.20 21.94 -9.91
C THR A 123 -28.07 20.78 -10.40
N LYS A 124 -27.56 19.54 -10.34
CA LYS A 124 -28.27 18.34 -10.77
C LYS A 124 -29.46 18.03 -9.87
N GLU A 125 -29.32 18.18 -8.56
CA GLU A 125 -30.41 17.99 -7.60
C GLU A 125 -31.53 19.02 -7.80
N LYS A 126 -31.17 20.29 -7.93
CA LYS A 126 -32.13 21.38 -8.17
C LYS A 126 -32.76 21.32 -9.57
N ALA A 127 -32.02 20.88 -10.59
CA ALA A 127 -32.57 20.61 -11.92
C ALA A 127 -33.58 19.46 -11.87
N LYS A 128 -33.28 18.37 -11.15
CA LYS A 128 -34.22 17.26 -10.94
C LYS A 128 -35.48 17.73 -10.20
N GLU A 129 -35.32 18.64 -9.24
CA GLU A 129 -36.45 19.23 -8.51
C GLU A 129 -37.33 20.11 -9.42
N LEU A 130 -36.73 20.88 -10.33
CA LEU A 130 -37.43 21.68 -11.35
C LEU A 130 -38.27 20.80 -12.29
N PHE A 131 -37.71 19.67 -12.75
CA PHE A 131 -38.40 18.75 -13.67
C PHE A 131 -39.34 17.75 -12.96
N SER A 132 -39.33 17.70 -11.62
CA SER A 132 -40.22 16.86 -10.83
C SER A 132 -41.68 17.31 -10.96
N HIS A 133 -42.61 16.36 -10.94
CA HIS A 133 -44.06 16.60 -11.04
C HIS A 133 -44.60 17.59 -10.00
N LYS A 134 -43.90 17.77 -8.87
CA LYS A 134 -44.29 18.71 -7.79
C LYS A 134 -44.10 20.19 -8.13
N LYS A 135 -43.08 20.55 -8.94
CA LYS A 135 -42.74 21.95 -9.26
C LYS A 135 -42.98 22.32 -10.73
N ARG A 136 -43.33 21.36 -11.59
CA ARG A 136 -43.58 21.58 -13.02
C ARG A 136 -44.65 22.63 -13.34
N ASN A 137 -45.67 22.76 -12.51
CA ASN A 137 -46.75 23.74 -12.68
C ASN A 137 -46.40 25.15 -12.16
N LYS A 138 -45.20 25.33 -11.59
CA LYS A 138 -44.72 26.60 -10.99
C LYS A 138 -43.48 27.16 -11.71
N ILE A 139 -43.10 26.59 -12.86
CA ILE A 139 -41.91 26.99 -13.64
C ILE A 139 -42.07 28.41 -14.22
N PHE A 140 -43.29 28.81 -14.60
CA PHE A 140 -43.57 30.09 -15.27
C PHE A 140 -44.45 31.04 -14.44
N ASN A 141 -44.68 30.77 -13.15
CA ASN A 141 -45.43 31.69 -12.31
C ASN A 141 -44.61 32.97 -12.09
N LEU A 142 -45.18 34.15 -12.36
CA LEU A 142 -44.52 35.45 -12.15
C LEU A 142 -44.42 35.89 -10.67
N ASP A 143 -44.66 34.97 -9.74
CA ASP A 143 -44.63 35.22 -8.30
C ASP A 143 -43.28 34.80 -7.69
N ARG A 144 -42.99 35.20 -6.45
CA ARG A 144 -41.72 34.88 -5.73
C ARG A 144 -41.46 33.38 -5.54
N THR A 145 -42.41 32.54 -5.91
CA THR A 145 -42.35 31.06 -5.84
C THR A 145 -42.02 30.40 -7.18
N ASN A 146 -41.49 31.16 -8.14
CA ASN A 146 -41.09 30.64 -9.45
C ASN A 146 -39.94 29.61 -9.31
N ALA A 147 -40.21 28.37 -9.70
CA ALA A 147 -39.25 27.27 -9.59
C ALA A 147 -38.03 27.43 -10.52
N LEU A 148 -38.18 28.13 -11.65
CA LEU A 148 -37.09 28.44 -12.58
C LEU A 148 -36.17 29.52 -11.99
N LEU A 149 -36.73 30.56 -11.36
CA LEU A 149 -35.93 31.56 -10.63
C LEU A 149 -35.22 30.93 -9.44
N GLU A 150 -35.90 30.05 -8.68
CA GLU A 150 -35.28 29.27 -7.60
C GLU A 150 -34.11 28.41 -8.12
N PHE A 151 -34.28 27.77 -9.28
CA PHE A 151 -33.20 27.01 -9.93
C PHE A 151 -32.05 27.91 -10.42
N LEU A 152 -32.31 29.08 -10.98
CA LEU A 152 -31.26 29.99 -11.44
C LEU A 152 -30.50 30.64 -10.27
N LEU A 153 -31.18 30.92 -9.15
CA LEU A 153 -30.55 31.48 -7.96
C LEU A 153 -29.80 30.41 -7.14
N GLU A 154 -30.35 29.21 -6.98
CA GLU A 154 -29.80 28.18 -6.07
C GLU A 154 -29.12 27.00 -6.78
N GLY A 155 -29.30 26.89 -8.10
CA GLY A 155 -28.73 25.83 -8.94
C GLY A 155 -27.39 26.22 -9.57
N ALA A 156 -26.82 27.39 -9.25
CA ALA A 156 -25.47 27.72 -9.62
C ALA A 156 -24.49 26.64 -9.11
N PRO A 157 -23.55 26.17 -9.94
CA PRO A 157 -22.59 25.15 -9.53
C PRO A 157 -21.74 25.69 -8.39
N GLU A 158 -21.50 24.83 -7.38
CA GLU A 158 -20.66 25.19 -6.26
C GLU A 158 -19.19 25.08 -6.70
N LEU A 159 -18.40 26.13 -6.47
CA LEU A 159 -16.98 26.10 -6.73
C LEU A 159 -16.30 25.27 -5.64
N ARG A 160 -15.82 24.07 -5.98
CA ARG A 160 -15.04 23.26 -5.05
C ARG A 160 -13.59 23.26 -5.46
N GLU A 161 -12.74 23.80 -4.59
CA GLU A 161 -11.29 23.74 -4.75
C GLU A 161 -10.82 22.31 -4.44
N LYS A 162 -10.38 21.57 -5.45
CA LYS A 162 -9.70 20.29 -5.26
C LYS A 162 -8.20 20.54 -5.29
N ILE A 163 -7.56 20.40 -4.12
CA ILE A 163 -6.10 20.44 -4.03
C ILE A 163 -5.57 19.07 -4.52
N LEU A 164 -5.15 19.02 -5.78
CA LEU A 164 -4.50 17.86 -6.38
C LEU A 164 -3.00 17.98 -6.11
N ASN A 165 -2.42 16.93 -5.54
CA ASN A 165 -1.02 16.94 -5.15
C ASN A 165 -0.35 15.67 -5.69
N SER A 166 0.51 15.83 -6.69
CA SER A 166 1.20 14.73 -7.38
C SER A 166 2.02 13.85 -6.42
N LYS A 167 2.49 14.40 -5.29
CA LYS A 167 3.14 13.64 -4.22
C LYS A 167 2.16 12.73 -3.49
N LYS A 168 0.92 13.19 -3.24
CA LYS A 168 -0.12 12.34 -2.65
C LYS A 168 -0.41 11.13 -3.53
N ASP A 169 -0.42 11.30 -4.86
CA ASP A 169 -0.64 10.18 -5.79
C ASP A 169 0.49 9.14 -5.70
N VAL A 170 1.75 9.59 -5.64
CA VAL A 170 2.92 8.71 -5.40
C VAL A 170 2.79 8.00 -4.05
N ASP A 171 2.47 8.74 -2.98
CA ASP A 171 2.33 8.20 -1.62
C ASP A 171 1.19 7.19 -1.51
N ILE A 172 0.05 7.43 -2.16
CA ILE A 172 -1.08 6.51 -2.21
C ILE A 172 -0.66 5.21 -2.88
N VAL A 173 -0.07 5.28 -4.08
CA VAL A 173 0.34 4.08 -4.82
C VAL A 173 1.45 3.32 -4.09
N LEU A 174 2.39 4.04 -3.47
CA LEU A 174 3.43 3.44 -2.63
C LEU A 174 2.82 2.70 -1.44
N LYS A 175 1.90 3.34 -0.71
CA LYS A 175 1.24 2.73 0.44
C LYS A 175 0.46 1.48 0.04
N THR A 176 -0.35 1.55 -1.01
CA THR A 176 -1.09 0.39 -1.53
C THR A 176 -0.16 -0.73 -1.95
N SER A 177 0.94 -0.42 -2.65
CA SER A 177 1.94 -1.43 -3.06
C SER A 177 2.62 -2.11 -1.85
N CYS A 178 2.91 -1.35 -0.79
CA CYS A 178 3.44 -1.88 0.46
C CYS A 178 2.43 -2.78 1.18
N GLU A 179 1.16 -2.38 1.25
CA GLU A 179 0.09 -3.17 1.86
C GLU A 179 -0.14 -4.49 1.11
N GLU A 180 -0.16 -4.45 -0.23
CA GLU A 180 -0.24 -5.64 -1.08
C GLU A 180 0.95 -6.58 -0.85
N LEU A 181 2.17 -6.05 -0.77
CA LEU A 181 3.37 -6.84 -0.46
C LEU A 181 3.25 -7.47 0.94
N ILE A 182 2.88 -6.71 1.96
CA ILE A 182 2.73 -7.19 3.35
C ILE A 182 1.73 -8.36 3.37
N ASN A 183 0.57 -8.19 2.74
CA ASN A 183 -0.45 -9.24 2.67
C ASN A 183 0.04 -10.48 1.93
N HIS A 184 0.75 -10.29 0.81
CA HIS A 184 1.35 -11.39 0.05
C HIS A 184 2.36 -12.16 0.90
N LEU A 185 3.29 -11.47 1.58
CA LEU A 185 4.30 -12.08 2.42
C LEU A 185 3.67 -12.80 3.62
N THR A 186 2.69 -12.20 4.30
CA THR A 186 1.95 -12.87 5.36
C THR A 186 1.32 -14.15 4.80
N SER A 187 0.58 -14.09 3.70
CA SER A 187 -0.07 -15.27 3.11
C SER A 187 0.92 -16.37 2.72
N LEU A 188 2.12 -16.01 2.25
CA LEU A 188 3.17 -16.94 1.88
C LEU A 188 3.77 -17.66 3.08
N LEU A 189 3.94 -16.95 4.20
CA LEU A 189 4.55 -17.48 5.43
C LEU A 189 3.61 -18.37 6.23
N ILE A 190 2.32 -18.03 6.27
CA ILE A 190 1.31 -18.72 7.10
C ILE A 190 0.25 -19.45 6.27
N HIS A 191 0.53 -19.78 5.01
CA HIS A 191 -0.45 -20.43 4.12
C HIS A 191 -1.16 -21.65 4.75
N PRO A 192 -0.45 -22.62 5.36
CA PRO A 192 -1.11 -23.81 5.93
C PRO A 192 -2.00 -23.45 7.13
N LEU A 193 -1.52 -22.54 7.97
CA LEU A 193 -2.25 -22.03 9.14
C LEU A 193 -3.49 -21.21 8.74
N ALA A 194 -3.41 -20.41 7.67
CA ALA A 194 -4.54 -19.62 7.17
C ALA A 194 -5.69 -20.54 6.69
N VAL A 195 -5.37 -21.59 5.94
CA VAL A 195 -6.35 -22.59 5.48
C VAL A 195 -7.02 -23.29 6.66
N LEU A 196 -6.25 -23.59 7.71
CA LEU A 196 -6.75 -24.18 8.94
C LEU A 196 -7.69 -23.20 9.67
N LEU A 197 -7.28 -21.95 9.88
CA LEU A 197 -8.11 -20.93 10.52
C LEU A 197 -9.40 -20.67 9.76
N ASP A 198 -9.38 -20.65 8.44
CA ASP A 198 -10.59 -20.46 7.64
C ASP A 198 -11.58 -21.63 7.81
N LYS A 199 -11.08 -22.88 7.96
CA LYS A 199 -11.94 -24.01 8.35
C LYS A 199 -12.58 -23.75 9.71
N PHE A 200 -11.81 -23.36 10.73
CA PHE A 200 -12.37 -23.04 12.05
C PHE A 200 -13.36 -21.88 12.02
N ARG A 201 -13.10 -20.82 11.25
CA ARG A 201 -14.01 -19.66 11.08
C ARG A 201 -15.31 -20.06 10.41
N ASN A 202 -15.25 -20.86 9.33
CA ASN A 202 -16.44 -21.37 8.64
C ASN A 202 -17.29 -22.24 9.57
N PHE A 203 -16.68 -23.11 10.37
CA PHE A 203 -17.41 -23.91 11.35
C PHE A 203 -18.03 -23.08 12.47
N LYS A 204 -17.31 -22.06 12.97
CA LYS A 204 -17.86 -21.11 13.95
C LYS A 204 -19.07 -20.38 13.40
N GLN A 205 -19.02 -19.91 12.14
CA GLN A 205 -20.14 -19.25 11.48
C GLN A 205 -21.34 -20.20 11.28
N LEU A 206 -21.10 -21.44 10.89
CA LEU A 206 -22.14 -22.47 10.75
C LEU A 206 -22.81 -22.81 12.09
N SER A 207 -22.04 -22.83 13.18
CA SER A 207 -22.57 -23.06 14.53
C SER A 207 -23.42 -21.90 15.07
N GLN A 208 -23.16 -20.66 14.62
CA GLN A 208 -23.96 -19.48 14.99
C GLN A 208 -25.30 -19.43 14.26
N GLN A 209 -25.44 -20.06 13.09
CA GLN A 209 -26.67 -20.07 12.31
C GLN A 209 -27.61 -21.24 12.66
N ASN A 210 -27.09 -22.32 13.25
CA ASN A 210 -27.87 -23.51 13.62
C ASN A 210 -27.66 -23.83 15.11
N GLU A 211 -28.64 -23.50 15.96
CA GLU A 211 -28.63 -23.77 17.42
C GLU A 211 -28.48 -25.28 17.77
N SER A 212 -28.61 -26.19 16.80
CA SER A 212 -28.54 -27.63 16.98
C SER A 212 -27.15 -28.26 16.76
N ILE A 213 -26.16 -27.53 16.21
CA ILE A 213 -24.80 -28.05 16.05
C ILE A 213 -24.00 -27.71 17.32
N GLN A 214 -23.99 -28.63 18.29
CA GLN A 214 -23.17 -28.50 19.48
C GLN A 214 -21.68 -28.32 19.10
N LEU A 215 -21.00 -27.42 19.82
CA LEU A 215 -19.55 -27.14 19.72
C LEU A 215 -18.68 -28.42 19.84
N SER A 216 -19.21 -29.48 20.44
CA SER A 216 -18.61 -30.83 20.50
C SER A 216 -18.46 -31.52 19.14
N SER A 217 -19.11 -31.01 18.08
CA SER A 217 -18.94 -31.51 16.71
C SER A 217 -17.66 -31.00 16.03
N ILE A 218 -17.00 -29.96 16.56
CA ILE A 218 -15.69 -29.48 16.05
C ILE A 218 -14.62 -30.56 16.30
N LEU A 219 -14.61 -31.15 17.50
CA LEU A 219 -13.68 -32.21 17.89
C LEU A 219 -13.86 -33.53 17.11
N LYS A 220 -15.02 -33.73 16.47
CA LYS A 220 -15.29 -34.91 15.63
C LYS A 220 -14.81 -34.74 14.18
N GLN A 221 -14.34 -33.55 13.81
CA GLN A 221 -13.88 -33.30 12.46
C GLN A 221 -12.45 -33.81 12.27
N PRO A 222 -12.10 -34.37 11.09
CA PRO A 222 -10.78 -34.92 10.83
C PRO A 222 -9.66 -33.87 10.84
N PHE A 223 -9.99 -32.58 10.67
CA PHE A 223 -9.02 -31.49 10.78
C PHE A 223 -8.76 -31.01 12.22
N ALA A 224 -9.60 -31.43 13.18
CA ALA A 224 -9.45 -31.14 14.59
C ALA A 224 -8.71 -32.24 15.34
N ASP A 225 -8.19 -33.24 14.64
CA ASP A 225 -7.32 -34.25 15.23
C ASP A 225 -6.01 -33.59 15.73
N PRO A 226 -5.64 -33.75 17.02
CA PRO A 226 -4.46 -33.11 17.61
C PRO A 226 -3.16 -33.37 16.85
N GLN A 227 -2.99 -34.56 16.26
CA GLN A 227 -1.79 -34.90 15.48
C GLN A 227 -1.75 -34.18 14.13
N THR A 228 -2.90 -34.03 13.50
CA THR A 228 -3.04 -33.29 12.24
C THR A 228 -2.78 -31.79 12.46
N LEU A 229 -3.27 -31.23 13.57
CA LEU A 229 -2.98 -29.85 13.97
C LEU A 229 -1.49 -29.64 14.23
N HIS A 230 -0.85 -30.51 15.02
CA HIS A 230 0.59 -30.45 15.26
C HIS A 230 1.38 -30.47 13.96
N LYS A 231 1.05 -31.39 13.03
CA LYS A 231 1.71 -31.51 11.73
C LYS A 231 1.57 -30.24 10.90
N GLU A 232 0.39 -29.62 10.86
CA GLU A 232 0.19 -28.36 10.13
C GLU A 232 0.97 -27.18 10.76
N MET A 233 1.13 -27.19 12.09
CA MET A 233 1.88 -26.17 12.81
C MET A 233 3.39 -26.34 12.60
N GLU A 234 3.89 -27.57 12.64
CA GLU A 234 5.27 -27.91 12.30
C GLU A 234 5.59 -27.57 10.83
N ASN A 235 4.69 -27.89 9.90
CA ASN A 235 4.78 -27.50 8.50
C ASN A 235 4.85 -25.97 8.35
N THR A 236 4.01 -25.23 9.06
CA THR A 236 4.01 -23.76 9.06
C THR A 236 5.33 -23.20 9.61
N MET A 237 5.84 -23.75 10.70
CA MET A 237 7.10 -23.32 11.31
C MET A 237 8.31 -23.61 10.41
N SER A 238 8.34 -24.78 9.77
CA SER A 238 9.36 -25.15 8.78
C SER A 238 9.30 -24.26 7.53
N LEU A 239 8.08 -23.94 7.06
CA LEU A 239 7.87 -23.02 5.95
C LEU A 239 8.38 -21.61 6.29
N MET A 240 8.09 -21.10 7.49
CA MET A 240 8.61 -19.81 7.94
C MET A 240 10.14 -19.80 7.97
N LYS A 241 10.77 -20.80 8.61
CA LYS A 241 12.24 -20.91 8.71
C LYS A 241 12.92 -20.97 7.34
N SER A 242 12.30 -21.61 6.35
CA SER A 242 12.86 -21.72 4.98
C SER A 242 12.61 -20.49 4.10
N LYS A 243 11.43 -19.87 4.19
CA LYS A 243 11.05 -18.76 3.27
C LYS A 243 11.51 -17.39 3.74
N VAL A 244 11.59 -17.15 5.06
CA VAL A 244 12.01 -15.85 5.61
C VAL A 244 13.39 -15.41 5.11
N PRO A 245 14.44 -16.27 5.10
CA PRO A 245 15.75 -15.89 4.56
C PRO A 245 15.72 -15.50 3.08
N VAL A 246 14.98 -16.24 2.24
CA VAL A 246 14.87 -15.99 0.80
C VAL A 246 14.15 -14.66 0.52
N ILE A 247 13.09 -14.37 1.27
CA ILE A 247 12.36 -13.09 1.17
C ILE A 247 13.31 -11.95 1.53
N PHE A 248 14.10 -12.12 2.60
CA PHE A 248 15.02 -11.10 3.08
C PHE A 248 16.16 -10.82 2.08
N GLU A 249 16.78 -11.86 1.51
CA GLU A 249 17.82 -11.72 0.48
C GLU A 249 17.29 -10.96 -0.75
N SER A 250 16.07 -11.29 -1.18
CA SER A 250 15.42 -10.55 -2.27
C SER A 250 15.15 -9.09 -1.87
N MET A 251 14.61 -8.85 -0.68
CA MET A 251 14.40 -7.49 -0.16
C MET A 251 15.69 -6.66 -0.12
N GLN A 252 16.82 -7.23 0.33
CA GLN A 252 18.12 -6.58 0.34
C GLN A 252 18.66 -6.29 -1.07
N THR A 253 18.30 -7.10 -2.05
CA THR A 253 18.70 -6.88 -3.45
C THR A 253 18.01 -5.63 -4.06
N TYR A 254 16.76 -5.36 -3.67
CA TYR A 254 16.01 -4.21 -4.19
C TYR A 254 16.13 -2.96 -3.30
N LEU A 255 16.06 -3.13 -1.98
CA LEU A 255 16.06 -2.06 -0.99
C LEU A 255 17.45 -1.93 -0.38
N ILE A 256 18.04 -0.73 -0.51
CA ILE A 256 19.42 -0.46 -0.06
C ILE A 256 19.49 -0.40 1.46
N TYR A 257 18.46 0.16 2.12
CA TYR A 257 18.47 0.42 3.56
C TYR A 257 17.81 -0.71 4.36
N THR A 258 18.56 -1.30 5.28
CA THR A 258 18.07 -2.33 6.21
C THR A 258 16.91 -1.81 7.08
N GLU A 259 16.92 -0.53 7.44
CA GLU A 259 15.82 0.08 8.21
C GLU A 259 14.48 0.03 7.46
N THR A 260 14.49 0.30 6.14
CA THR A 260 13.28 0.20 5.31
C THR A 260 12.74 -1.23 5.29
N ILE A 261 13.63 -2.22 5.21
CA ILE A 261 13.26 -3.64 5.28
C ILE A 261 12.62 -3.96 6.63
N GLN A 262 13.22 -3.50 7.75
CA GLN A 262 12.65 -3.70 9.09
C GLN A 262 11.27 -3.05 9.25
N ILE A 263 11.08 -1.85 8.72
CA ILE A 263 9.80 -1.13 8.74
C ILE A 263 8.74 -1.91 7.95
N LEU A 264 9.06 -2.40 6.75
CA LEU A 264 8.13 -3.20 5.94
C LEU A 264 7.82 -4.57 6.55
N PHE A 265 8.80 -5.17 7.23
CA PHE A 265 8.64 -6.50 7.83
C PHE A 265 7.96 -6.48 9.21
N ARG A 266 7.93 -5.33 9.90
CA ARG A 266 7.24 -5.19 11.20
C ARG A 266 5.74 -5.53 11.12
N PRO A 267 4.94 -5.00 10.17
CA PRO A 267 3.55 -5.42 9.97
C PRO A 267 3.40 -6.91 9.69
N VAL A 268 4.30 -7.52 8.91
CA VAL A 268 4.27 -8.95 8.61
C VAL A 268 4.41 -9.77 9.90
N ARG A 269 5.36 -9.43 10.78
CA ARG A 269 5.54 -10.08 12.08
C ARG A 269 4.30 -9.98 12.96
N LEU A 270 3.70 -8.79 13.02
CA LEU A 270 2.47 -8.56 13.78
C LEU A 270 1.30 -9.40 13.25
N ASN A 271 1.11 -9.44 11.93
CA ASN A 271 0.05 -10.24 11.31
C ASN A 271 0.22 -11.73 11.58
N VAL A 272 1.44 -12.26 11.44
CA VAL A 272 1.75 -13.66 11.75
C VAL A 272 1.44 -13.95 13.22
N HIS A 273 1.93 -13.12 14.14
CA HIS A 273 1.66 -13.27 15.56
C HIS A 273 0.16 -13.28 15.87
N ASN A 274 -0.61 -12.34 15.29
CA ASN A 274 -2.06 -12.27 15.50
C ASN A 274 -2.80 -13.54 15.04
N GLN A 275 -2.40 -14.14 13.93
CA GLN A 275 -3.03 -15.38 13.44
C GLN A 275 -2.70 -16.58 14.34
N PHE A 276 -1.47 -16.67 14.86
CA PHE A 276 -1.12 -17.68 15.87
C PHE A 276 -1.84 -17.45 17.20
N GLN A 277 -2.02 -16.20 17.63
CA GLN A 277 -2.80 -15.85 18.82
C GLN A 277 -4.28 -16.23 18.67
N GLU A 278 -4.87 -15.99 17.49
CA GLU A 278 -6.23 -16.43 17.19
C GLU A 278 -6.35 -17.96 17.26
N LEU A 279 -5.38 -18.68 16.69
CA LEU A 279 -5.34 -20.14 16.77
C LEU A 279 -5.21 -20.63 18.22
N LEU A 280 -4.33 -20.04 19.02
CA LEU A 280 -4.17 -20.33 20.44
C LEU A 280 -5.46 -20.12 21.23
N ALA A 281 -6.18 -19.02 20.96
CA ALA A 281 -7.46 -18.74 21.59
C ALA A 281 -8.52 -19.81 21.24
N LEU A 282 -8.55 -20.27 19.98
CA LEU A 282 -9.44 -21.35 19.54
C LEU A 282 -9.05 -22.68 20.19
N ILE A 283 -7.76 -23.01 20.24
CA ILE A 283 -7.29 -24.26 20.88
C ILE A 283 -7.66 -24.27 22.36
N ASN A 284 -7.48 -23.15 23.05
CA ASN A 284 -7.80 -23.03 24.47
C ASN A 284 -9.28 -23.17 24.78
N LEU A 285 -10.16 -22.79 23.84
CA LEU A 285 -11.60 -22.89 23.99
C LEU A 285 -12.14 -24.30 23.72
N TYR A 286 -11.55 -25.03 22.77
CA TYR A 286 -12.13 -26.28 22.27
C TYR A 286 -11.43 -27.56 22.73
N PHE A 287 -10.16 -27.52 23.12
CA PHE A 287 -9.39 -28.72 23.42
C PHE A 287 -9.10 -28.91 24.93
N PRO A 288 -9.20 -30.15 25.45
CA PRO A 288 -8.77 -30.48 26.81
C PRO A 288 -7.24 -30.43 26.93
N GLU A 289 -6.72 -30.33 28.16
CA GLU A 289 -5.28 -30.12 28.40
C GLU A 289 -4.37 -31.24 27.84
N THR A 290 -4.88 -32.48 27.76
CA THR A 290 -4.16 -33.61 27.15
C THR A 290 -3.88 -33.38 25.67
N ASP A 291 -4.83 -32.81 24.95
CA ASP A 291 -4.75 -32.61 23.51
C ASP A 291 -3.91 -31.36 23.19
N LYS A 292 -3.90 -30.38 24.10
CA LYS A 292 -3.02 -29.20 24.01
C LYS A 292 -1.54 -29.58 24.04
N LEU A 293 -1.17 -30.55 24.87
CA LEU A 293 0.21 -31.06 24.93
C LEU A 293 0.61 -31.78 23.64
N ILE A 294 -0.33 -32.43 22.95
CA ILE A 294 -0.09 -33.11 21.68
C ILE A 294 0.02 -32.10 20.52
N ILE A 295 -0.81 -31.05 20.54
CA ILE A 295 -0.78 -30.00 19.52
C ILE A 295 0.53 -29.18 19.59
N ALA A 296 1.11 -29.05 20.79
CA ALA A 296 2.38 -28.35 21.05
C ALA A 296 2.49 -27.01 20.28
N CYS A 297 1.52 -26.13 20.50
CA CYS A 297 1.50 -24.84 19.79
C CYS A 297 2.78 -24.04 20.07
N PRO A 298 3.45 -23.50 19.03
CA PRO A 298 4.67 -22.75 19.24
C PRO A 298 4.38 -21.51 20.08
N SER A 299 5.28 -21.22 21.01
CA SER A 299 5.15 -20.06 21.87
C SER A 299 5.31 -18.77 21.06
N ALA A 300 4.81 -17.66 21.61
CA ALA A 300 5.05 -16.33 21.05
C ALA A 300 6.55 -16.05 20.80
N GLU A 301 7.40 -16.56 21.69
CA GLU A 301 8.85 -16.40 21.64
C GLU A 301 9.47 -17.23 20.51
N GLU A 302 9.04 -18.47 20.31
CA GLU A 302 9.51 -19.34 19.23
C GLU A 302 9.15 -18.78 17.84
N ILE A 303 7.94 -18.23 17.69
CA ILE A 303 7.51 -17.53 16.47
C ILE A 303 8.37 -16.28 16.25
N SER A 304 8.62 -15.51 17.31
CA SER A 304 9.48 -14.33 17.23
C SER A 304 10.91 -14.69 16.81
N PHE A 305 11.46 -15.78 17.34
CA PHE A 305 12.79 -16.27 17.01
C PHE A 305 12.88 -16.73 15.56
N ALA A 306 11.88 -17.48 15.09
CA ALA A 306 11.80 -17.91 13.69
C ALA A 306 11.72 -16.75 12.69
N LEU A 307 11.13 -15.62 13.09
CA LEU A 307 11.03 -14.40 12.28
C LEU A 307 12.21 -13.44 12.49
N MET A 308 12.99 -13.60 13.56
CA MET A 308 14.10 -12.72 13.94
C MET A 308 15.44 -13.20 13.40
N TYR A 309 15.57 -14.48 13.04
CA TYR A 309 16.83 -15.10 12.58
C TYR A 309 17.56 -14.34 11.44
N THR A 310 16.87 -13.45 10.72
CA THR A 310 17.44 -12.66 9.60
C THR A 310 17.80 -11.21 9.95
N PHE A 311 17.47 -10.71 11.13
CA PHE A 311 17.88 -9.37 11.56
C PHE A 311 19.05 -9.53 12.51
N PRO A 312 20.31 -9.30 12.08
CA PRO A 312 21.37 -9.13 13.06
C PRO A 312 20.93 -8.00 14.00
N SER A 313 20.88 -8.30 15.30
CA SER A 313 20.72 -7.30 16.33
C SER A 313 21.70 -6.18 16.03
N ASN A 314 21.19 -4.99 15.70
CA ASN A 314 22.03 -3.80 15.62
C ASN A 314 22.64 -3.62 17.02
N ASN A 315 23.94 -3.93 17.13
CA ASN A 315 24.79 -3.28 18.12
C ASN A 315 25.05 -1.85 17.67
#